data_AF-A0A3D2B383-F1
#
_entry.id   AF-A0A3D2B383-F1
#
_cell.length_a   1.000
_cell.length_b   1.000
_cell.length_c   1.000
_cell.angle_alpha   90.00
_cell.angle_beta   90.00
_cell.angle_gamma   90.00
#
_symmetry.space_group_name_H-M   'P 1'
#
loop_
_entity.id
_entity.type
_entity.pdbx_description
1 polymer ?
#
loop_
_entity_poly.entity_id
_entity_poly.type
_entity_poly.pdbx_seq_one_letter_code
_entity_poly.pdbx_strand_id
1 'polypeptide(L)'
;MATEQSAITRATFDEVILPVYAPAEFIPVKGKGSRVWDQQGKEYIDFAGGIAVTALGHCHPALVEALKTQGETLWHTSNVFTNEPALRLGRKIIEATFAERVLFMNSGTEANETAFKLARYYASTRHSPFKTKIIAFHNAFHGRSLFTVTVGGQPKYSDGFGPKPADIIHVPFNDLHAVKAVMDDHTCAVVVEPIQGEGGVMAATPEFLQGLRDLCDQHQALLVFDEVQSGMGRTGDLFAYMHYGVT
;
A
#
# COMPACT_ATOMS: atom_id res chain seq x y z
N MET A 1 -8.79 -21.21 -42.53
CA MET A 1 -9.59 -19.98 -42.35
C MET A 1 -9.04 -19.31 -41.10
N ALA A 2 -8.40 -18.15 -41.25
CA ALA A 2 -8.03 -17.36 -40.08
C ALA A 2 -9.32 -16.82 -39.49
N THR A 3 -9.65 -17.22 -38.27
CA THR A 3 -10.71 -16.59 -37.48
C THR A 3 -10.37 -15.10 -37.37
N GLU A 4 -11.19 -14.22 -37.97
CA GLU A 4 -11.11 -12.79 -37.72
C GLU A 4 -11.26 -12.58 -36.20
N GLN A 5 -10.17 -12.15 -35.56
CA GLN A 5 -10.22 -11.74 -34.16
C GLN A 5 -11.06 -10.46 -34.11
N SER A 6 -12.13 -10.47 -33.32
CA SER A 6 -12.96 -9.29 -33.09
C SER A 6 -12.12 -8.14 -32.52
N ALA A 7 -12.42 -6.91 -32.93
CA ALA A 7 -11.72 -5.73 -32.44
C ALA A 7 -11.95 -5.55 -30.93
N ILE A 8 -10.87 -5.32 -30.16
CA ILE A 8 -10.94 -5.01 -28.73
C ILE A 8 -11.26 -3.52 -28.57
N THR A 9 -12.34 -3.22 -27.86
CA THR A 9 -12.83 -1.85 -27.61
C THR A 9 -13.14 -1.63 -26.13
N ARG A 10 -13.55 -0.41 -25.75
CA ARG A 10 -14.04 -0.12 -24.38
C ARG A 10 -15.23 -1.01 -24.01
N ALA A 11 -16.13 -1.33 -24.94
CA ALA A 11 -17.29 -2.19 -24.68
C ALA A 11 -16.86 -3.62 -24.29
N THR A 12 -15.74 -4.10 -24.83
CA THR A 12 -15.17 -5.41 -24.47
C THR A 12 -14.90 -5.52 -22.96
N PHE A 13 -14.58 -4.41 -22.27
CA PHE A 13 -14.42 -4.43 -20.81
C PHE A 13 -15.70 -4.86 -20.09
N ASP A 14 -16.86 -4.34 -20.51
CA ASP A 14 -18.15 -4.64 -19.87
C ASP A 14 -18.58 -6.09 -20.14
N GLU A 15 -18.09 -6.68 -21.23
CA GLU A 15 -18.34 -8.08 -21.60
C GLU A 15 -17.47 -9.07 -20.79
N VAL A 16 -16.26 -8.66 -20.37
CA VAL A 16 -15.25 -9.61 -19.86
C VAL A 16 -14.75 -9.35 -18.45
N ILE A 17 -14.88 -8.13 -17.91
CA ILE A 17 -14.40 -7.76 -16.57
C ILE A 17 -15.59 -7.48 -15.65
N LEU A 18 -15.50 -7.95 -14.40
CA LEU A 18 -16.49 -7.64 -13.38
C LEU A 18 -16.66 -6.11 -13.23
N PRO A 19 -17.89 -5.58 -13.04
CA PRO A 19 -18.18 -4.15 -13.07
C PRO A 19 -17.79 -3.44 -11.75
N VAL A 20 -16.54 -3.59 -11.33
CA VAL A 20 -15.95 -2.95 -10.13
C VAL A 20 -15.14 -1.70 -10.47
N TYR A 21 -14.86 -1.47 -11.75
CA TYR A 21 -14.19 -0.29 -12.26
C TYR A 21 -15.06 0.43 -13.30
N ALA A 22 -14.82 1.73 -13.46
CA ALA A 22 -15.34 2.53 -14.55
C ALA A 22 -14.15 3.06 -15.38
N PRO A 23 -13.62 2.28 -16.34
CA PRO A 23 -12.49 2.70 -17.16
C PRO A 23 -12.84 3.90 -18.06
N ALA A 24 -11.83 4.70 -18.40
CA ALA A 24 -11.93 5.75 -19.41
C ALA A 24 -12.28 5.17 -20.80
N GLU A 25 -12.80 6.03 -21.69
CA GLU A 25 -13.25 5.64 -23.04
C GLU A 25 -12.11 5.29 -24.04
N PHE A 26 -10.85 5.39 -23.61
CA PHE A 26 -9.68 5.08 -24.44
C PHE A 26 -8.81 4.00 -23.79
N ILE A 27 -8.10 3.22 -24.62
CA ILE A 27 -7.29 2.08 -24.18
C ILE A 27 -5.81 2.36 -24.45
N PRO A 28 -4.98 2.62 -23.41
CA PRO A 28 -3.53 2.68 -23.53
C PRO A 28 -2.93 1.39 -24.10
N VAL A 29 -2.05 1.48 -25.10
CA VAL A 29 -1.36 0.32 -25.70
C VAL A 29 0.16 0.43 -25.72
N LYS A 30 0.71 1.62 -25.48
CA LYS A 30 2.15 1.86 -25.44
C LYS A 30 2.48 2.96 -24.45
N GLY A 31 3.55 2.77 -23.67
CA GLY A 31 4.11 3.81 -22.81
C GLY A 31 5.63 3.95 -23.01
N LYS A 32 6.15 5.17 -22.88
CA LYS A 32 7.59 5.46 -22.86
C LYS A 32 7.85 6.69 -22.01
N GLY A 33 8.61 6.54 -20.92
CA GLY A 33 8.82 7.62 -19.96
C GLY A 33 7.47 8.09 -19.40
N SER A 34 7.19 9.39 -19.46
CA SER A 34 5.90 9.98 -19.03
C SER A 34 4.93 10.23 -20.19
N ARG A 35 5.01 9.44 -21.27
CA ARG A 35 4.09 9.51 -22.42
C ARG A 35 3.41 8.17 -22.65
N VAL A 36 2.13 8.22 -22.99
CA VAL A 36 1.27 7.06 -23.26
C VAL A 36 0.54 7.27 -24.59
N TRP A 37 0.38 6.21 -25.39
CA TRP A 37 -0.40 6.20 -26.62
C TRP A 37 -1.53 5.18 -26.54
N ASP A 38 -2.71 5.56 -27.02
CA ASP A 38 -3.88 4.67 -27.11
C ASP A 38 -3.96 3.92 -28.45
N GLN A 39 -4.96 3.05 -28.59
CA GLN A 39 -5.21 2.26 -29.81
C GLN A 39 -5.38 3.12 -31.08
N GLN A 40 -5.85 4.36 -30.94
CA GLN A 40 -6.04 5.31 -32.05
C GLN A 40 -4.78 6.13 -32.33
N GLY A 41 -3.70 5.90 -31.57
CA GLY A 41 -2.43 6.61 -31.68
C GLY A 41 -2.43 7.99 -31.03
N LYS A 42 -3.48 8.36 -30.27
CA LYS A 42 -3.49 9.62 -29.53
C LYS A 42 -2.52 9.53 -28.37
N GLU A 43 -1.73 10.58 -28.22
CA GLU A 43 -0.71 10.70 -27.20
C GLU A 43 -1.22 11.45 -25.97
N TYR A 44 -0.80 11.00 -24.79
CA TYR A 44 -1.08 11.58 -23.49
C TYR A 44 0.24 11.80 -22.75
N ILE A 45 0.34 12.93 -22.04
CA ILE A 45 1.34 13.11 -20.99
C ILE A 45 0.79 12.49 -19.70
N ASP A 46 1.51 11.55 -19.11
CA ASP A 46 1.06 10.81 -17.94
C ASP A 46 1.56 11.47 -16.64
N PHE A 47 0.64 12.18 -15.98
CA PHE A 47 0.82 12.72 -14.63
C PHE A 47 0.10 11.88 -13.56
N ALA A 48 -0.52 10.76 -13.93
CA ALA A 48 -1.16 9.84 -13.00
C ALA A 48 -0.20 8.73 -12.53
N GLY A 49 0.68 8.28 -13.42
CA GLY A 49 1.65 7.22 -13.14
C GLY A 49 1.00 5.90 -12.76
N GLY A 50 -0.20 5.62 -13.28
CA GLY A 50 -1.00 4.46 -12.89
C GLY A 50 -1.33 4.43 -11.38
N ILE A 51 -1.70 5.60 -10.83
CA ILE A 51 -1.91 5.81 -9.38
C ILE A 51 -0.57 5.67 -8.63
N ALA A 52 0.38 6.55 -8.98
CA ALA A 52 1.69 6.67 -8.35
C ALA A 52 2.58 5.40 -8.40
N VAL A 53 2.29 4.44 -9.29
CA VAL A 53 3.05 3.18 -9.44
C VAL A 53 4.30 3.35 -10.30
N THR A 54 4.18 3.96 -11.49
CA THR A 54 5.28 4.05 -12.46
C THR A 54 6.25 5.20 -12.12
N ALA A 55 6.88 5.12 -10.95
CA ALA A 55 7.80 6.16 -10.43
C ALA A 55 9.00 6.45 -11.36
N LEU A 56 9.40 5.51 -12.21
CA LEU A 56 10.47 5.67 -13.21
C LEU A 56 9.92 5.76 -14.65
N GLY A 57 8.62 5.99 -14.80
CA GLY A 57 7.92 6.02 -16.07
C GLY A 57 7.71 4.65 -16.71
N HIS A 58 7.06 4.65 -17.87
CA HIS A 58 6.75 3.44 -18.64
C HIS A 58 7.98 2.93 -19.38
N CYS A 59 8.21 1.61 -19.33
CA CYS A 59 9.28 0.91 -20.06
C CYS A 59 10.68 1.51 -19.85
N HIS A 60 11.01 1.91 -18.61
CA HIS A 60 12.34 2.41 -18.27
C HIS A 60 13.42 1.37 -18.65
N PRO A 61 14.47 1.74 -19.40
CA PRO A 61 15.40 0.77 -20.00
C PRO A 61 16.08 -0.13 -18.95
N ALA A 62 16.45 0.41 -17.79
CA ALA A 62 17.05 -0.38 -16.72
C ALA A 62 16.07 -1.42 -16.11
N LEU A 63 14.77 -1.11 -16.03
CA LEU A 63 13.77 -2.03 -15.49
C LEU A 63 13.44 -3.11 -16.52
N VAL A 64 13.36 -2.74 -17.80
CA VAL A 64 13.15 -3.69 -18.90
C VAL A 64 14.32 -4.68 -18.98
N GLU A 65 15.56 -4.21 -18.85
CA GLU A 65 16.73 -5.08 -18.83
C GLU A 65 16.70 -6.04 -17.64
N ALA A 66 16.50 -5.54 -16.41
CA ALA A 66 16.42 -6.38 -15.22
C ALA A 66 15.33 -7.45 -15.33
N LEU A 67 14.17 -7.11 -15.90
CA LEU A 67 13.08 -8.05 -16.16
C LEU A 67 13.49 -9.14 -17.17
N LYS A 68 14.12 -8.76 -18.29
CA LYS A 68 14.55 -9.71 -19.32
C LYS A 68 15.63 -10.64 -18.82
N THR A 69 16.71 -10.09 -18.25
CA THR A 69 17.85 -10.89 -17.77
C THR A 69 17.42 -11.89 -16.69
N GLN A 70 16.65 -11.43 -15.69
CA GLN A 70 16.15 -12.33 -14.65
C GLN A 70 15.10 -13.31 -15.20
N GLY A 71 14.31 -12.86 -16.19
CA GLY A 71 13.30 -13.68 -16.86
C GLY A 71 13.88 -14.84 -17.67
N GLU A 72 15.09 -14.69 -18.20
CA GLU A 72 15.85 -15.75 -18.86
C GLU A 72 16.56 -16.69 -17.86
N THR A 73 16.58 -16.33 -16.58
CA THR A 73 17.26 -17.08 -15.53
C THR A 73 16.29 -17.88 -14.65
N LEU A 74 15.39 -17.21 -13.92
CA LEU A 74 14.50 -17.84 -12.95
C LEU A 74 13.39 -16.89 -12.49
N TRP A 75 12.13 -17.36 -12.48
CA TRP A 75 10.96 -16.58 -12.08
C TRP A 75 10.47 -16.91 -10.66
N HIS A 76 10.28 -18.19 -10.35
CA HIS A 76 9.62 -18.60 -9.12
C HIS A 76 10.09 -19.97 -8.62
N THR A 77 10.30 -20.08 -7.30
CA THR A 77 10.75 -21.31 -6.61
C THR A 77 9.96 -21.59 -5.33
N SER A 78 8.88 -20.84 -5.06
CA SER A 78 8.25 -20.74 -3.74
C SER A 78 9.20 -20.26 -2.63
N ASN A 79 8.68 -20.17 -1.39
CA ASN A 79 9.45 -19.80 -0.19
C ASN A 79 10.01 -21.03 0.56
N VAL A 80 9.89 -22.24 0.01
CA VAL A 80 10.69 -23.39 0.49
C VAL A 80 12.18 -23.09 0.30
N PHE A 81 12.51 -22.30 -0.72
CA PHE A 81 13.85 -21.80 -1.00
C PHE A 81 13.91 -20.29 -0.87
N THR A 82 15.09 -19.77 -0.58
CA THR A 82 15.40 -18.35 -0.80
C THR A 82 15.98 -18.14 -2.21
N ASN A 83 16.14 -16.90 -2.62
CA ASN A 83 16.79 -16.55 -3.90
C ASN A 83 17.62 -15.27 -3.77
N GLU A 84 18.68 -15.15 -4.58
CA GLU A 84 19.59 -14.02 -4.50
C GLU A 84 18.94 -12.66 -4.76
N PRO A 85 18.02 -12.48 -5.74
CA PRO A 85 17.34 -11.20 -5.95
C PRO A 85 16.59 -10.72 -4.70
N ALA A 86 15.83 -11.59 -4.03
CA ALA A 86 15.11 -11.25 -2.80
C ALA A 86 16.07 -10.88 -1.67
N LEU A 87 17.14 -11.66 -1.47
CA LEU A 87 18.14 -11.35 -0.43
C LEU A 87 18.89 -10.04 -0.70
N ARG A 88 19.23 -9.75 -1.96
CA ARG A 88 19.87 -8.49 -2.36
C ARG A 88 18.95 -7.29 -2.15
N LEU A 89 17.68 -7.40 -2.52
CA LEU A 89 16.71 -6.33 -2.28
C LEU A 89 16.48 -6.11 -0.78
N GLY A 90 16.34 -7.20 0.00
CA GLY A 90 16.16 -7.10 1.44
C GLY A 90 17.32 -6.42 2.15
N ARG A 91 18.58 -6.76 1.78
CA ARG A 91 19.76 -6.07 2.31
C ARG A 91 19.75 -4.58 2.01
N LYS A 92 19.46 -4.18 0.76
CA LYS A 92 19.40 -2.75 0.39
C LYS A 92 18.34 -1.98 1.18
N ILE A 93 17.18 -2.58 1.42
CA ILE A 93 16.12 -1.94 2.23
C ILE A 93 16.59 -1.79 3.68
N ILE A 94 17.14 -2.86 4.26
CA ILE A 94 17.66 -2.85 5.65
C ILE A 94 18.76 -1.80 5.82
N GLU A 95 19.73 -1.75 4.91
CA GLU A 95 20.85 -0.80 4.97
C GLU A 95 20.40 0.67 4.82
N ALA A 96 19.27 0.92 4.15
CA ALA A 96 18.77 2.26 3.87
C ALA A 96 17.67 2.73 4.84
N THR A 97 17.21 1.89 5.79
CA THR A 97 16.03 2.18 6.61
C THR A 97 16.22 1.73 8.07
N PHE A 98 15.21 1.98 8.92
CA PHE A 98 15.17 1.43 10.29
C PHE A 98 14.96 -0.09 10.33
N ALA A 99 14.59 -0.73 9.21
CA ALA A 99 14.18 -2.11 9.19
C ALA A 99 15.36 -3.05 9.47
N GLU A 100 15.13 -4.06 10.31
CA GLU A 100 16.10 -5.15 10.52
C GLU A 100 15.72 -6.42 9.75
N ARG A 101 14.45 -6.55 9.33
CA ARG A 101 13.89 -7.70 8.62
C ARG A 101 12.84 -7.21 7.62
N VAL A 102 12.65 -7.97 6.54
CA VAL A 102 11.66 -7.70 5.49
C VAL A 102 10.91 -8.96 5.10
N LEU A 103 9.67 -8.82 4.64
CA LEU A 103 8.91 -9.86 3.97
C LEU A 103 8.37 -9.31 2.65
N PHE A 104 8.59 -10.03 1.55
CA PHE A 104 8.11 -9.63 0.23
C PHE A 104 6.77 -10.27 -0.09
N MET A 105 5.83 -9.44 -0.54
CA MET A 105 4.48 -9.80 -0.97
C MET A 105 4.24 -9.22 -2.38
N ASN A 106 3.03 -9.38 -2.92
CA ASN A 106 2.72 -9.03 -4.31
C ASN A 106 1.90 -7.75 -4.45
N SER A 107 1.34 -7.23 -3.36
CA SER A 107 0.54 -6.01 -3.37
C SER A 107 0.63 -5.25 -2.05
N GLY A 108 0.26 -3.96 -2.07
CA GLY A 108 0.12 -3.17 -0.83
C GLY A 108 -0.90 -3.77 0.14
N THR A 109 -1.99 -4.35 -0.36
CA THR A 109 -2.97 -5.07 0.47
C THR A 109 -2.33 -6.24 1.23
N GLU A 110 -1.51 -7.06 0.57
CA GLU A 110 -0.83 -8.19 1.23
C GLU A 110 0.26 -7.75 2.20
N ALA A 111 0.96 -6.64 1.90
CA ALA A 111 1.93 -6.03 2.81
C ALA A 111 1.24 -5.53 4.09
N ASN A 112 0.10 -4.85 3.95
CA ASN A 112 -0.70 -4.38 5.07
C ASN A 112 -1.33 -5.52 5.87
N GLU A 113 -1.85 -6.58 5.21
CA GLU A 113 -2.28 -7.80 5.89
C GLU A 113 -1.16 -8.38 6.77
N THR A 114 0.06 -8.48 6.23
CA THR A 114 1.23 -8.92 6.98
C THR A 114 1.48 -8.02 8.20
N ALA A 115 1.49 -6.70 8.01
CA ALA A 115 1.74 -5.74 9.08
C ALA A 115 0.70 -5.81 10.19
N PHE A 116 -0.60 -5.85 9.84
CA PHE A 116 -1.69 -5.87 10.81
C PHE A 116 -1.73 -7.18 11.59
N LYS A 117 -1.50 -8.31 10.90
CA LYS A 117 -1.38 -9.63 11.53
C LYS A 117 -0.14 -9.72 12.42
N LEU A 118 0.99 -9.15 12.00
CA LEU A 118 2.21 -9.09 12.80
C LEU A 118 1.97 -8.29 14.08
N ALA A 119 1.34 -7.12 14.01
CA ALA A 119 1.05 -6.30 15.18
C ALA A 119 0.09 -7.00 16.16
N ARG A 120 -0.99 -7.62 15.65
CA ARG A 120 -1.91 -8.43 16.47
C ARG A 120 -1.19 -9.62 17.13
N TYR A 121 -0.37 -10.36 16.37
CA TYR A 121 0.36 -11.52 16.88
C TYR A 121 1.43 -11.13 17.90
N TYR A 122 2.18 -10.06 17.63
CA TYR A 122 3.15 -9.50 18.57
C TYR A 122 2.48 -9.14 19.89
N ALA A 123 1.37 -8.37 19.84
CA ALA A 123 0.63 -8.00 21.03
C ALA A 123 0.11 -9.21 21.83
N SER A 124 -0.45 -10.20 21.11
CA SER A 124 -0.96 -11.44 21.73
C SER A 124 0.12 -12.27 22.41
N THR A 125 1.34 -12.30 21.86
CA THR A 125 2.43 -13.16 22.36
C THR A 125 3.40 -12.45 23.31
N ARG A 126 3.46 -11.11 23.28
CA ARG A 126 4.33 -10.32 24.16
C ARG A 126 3.60 -9.71 25.35
N HIS A 127 2.30 -9.48 25.23
CA HIS A 127 1.52 -8.79 26.25
C HIS A 127 0.30 -9.59 26.68
N SER A 128 -0.73 -9.68 25.84
CA SER A 128 -2.00 -10.32 26.19
C SER A 128 -2.81 -10.67 24.94
N PRO A 129 -3.49 -11.83 24.90
CA PRO A 129 -4.41 -12.15 23.80
C PRO A 129 -5.58 -11.17 23.68
N PHE A 130 -5.83 -10.33 24.68
CA PHE A 130 -6.87 -9.31 24.68
C PHE A 130 -6.38 -7.93 24.18
N LYS A 131 -5.08 -7.77 23.90
CA LYS A 131 -4.53 -6.53 23.33
C LYS A 131 -4.75 -6.54 21.81
N THR A 132 -5.95 -6.16 21.38
CA THR A 132 -6.44 -6.33 19.99
C THR A 132 -6.83 -5.04 19.29
N LYS A 133 -6.99 -3.90 19.97
CA LYS A 133 -7.50 -2.69 19.30
C LYS A 133 -6.49 -2.17 18.28
N ILE A 134 -6.96 -1.92 17.07
CA ILE A 134 -6.24 -1.18 16.03
C ILE A 134 -6.90 0.18 15.89
N ILE A 135 -6.12 1.24 16.07
CA ILE A 135 -6.59 2.60 15.79
C ILE A 135 -6.20 2.95 14.36
N ALA A 136 -7.17 3.42 13.58
CA ALA A 136 -6.99 3.87 12.22
C ALA A 136 -7.73 5.19 11.99
N PHE A 137 -7.65 5.74 10.78
CA PHE A 137 -8.11 7.10 10.51
C PHE A 137 -9.23 7.13 9.48
N HIS A 138 -10.17 8.07 9.65
CA HIS A 138 -11.16 8.35 8.61
C HIS A 138 -10.48 8.68 7.28
N ASN A 139 -11.14 8.32 6.18
CA ASN A 139 -10.66 8.46 4.80
C ASN A 139 -9.45 7.60 4.40
N ALA A 140 -8.84 6.85 5.33
CA ALA A 140 -7.69 6.02 5.05
C ALA A 140 -7.98 4.91 4.01
N PHE A 141 -6.96 4.51 3.26
CA PHE A 141 -7.04 3.42 2.29
C PHE A 141 -5.86 2.45 2.44
N HIS A 142 -6.13 1.24 2.93
CA HIS A 142 -5.09 0.23 3.19
C HIS A 142 -5.20 -1.02 2.32
N GLY A 143 -6.16 -1.07 1.40
CA GLY A 143 -6.38 -2.22 0.52
C GLY A 143 -7.83 -2.66 0.41
N ARG A 144 -8.02 -3.83 -0.20
CA ARG A 144 -9.35 -4.39 -0.56
C ARG A 144 -9.61 -5.78 0.01
N SER A 145 -8.70 -6.37 0.78
CA SER A 145 -9.04 -7.57 1.57
C SER A 145 -10.01 -7.18 2.68
N LEU A 146 -10.79 -8.14 3.19
CA LEU A 146 -11.80 -7.84 4.22
C LEU A 146 -11.20 -7.18 5.46
N PHE A 147 -9.99 -7.57 5.89
CA PHE A 147 -9.33 -6.95 7.03
C PHE A 147 -8.78 -5.56 6.69
N THR A 148 -8.03 -5.43 5.59
CA THR A 148 -7.41 -4.14 5.22
C THR A 148 -8.44 -3.06 4.89
N VAL A 149 -9.54 -3.41 4.23
CA VAL A 149 -10.62 -2.46 3.94
C VAL A 149 -11.41 -2.07 5.19
N THR A 150 -11.46 -2.94 6.21
CA THR A 150 -12.05 -2.61 7.51
C THR A 150 -11.12 -1.70 8.33
N VAL A 151 -9.80 -1.90 8.27
CA VAL A 151 -8.83 -0.95 8.86
C VAL A 151 -8.88 0.38 8.11
N GLY A 152 -9.10 0.37 6.80
CA GLY A 152 -9.38 1.57 6.01
C GLY A 152 -10.57 2.37 6.55
N GLY A 153 -10.57 3.68 6.29
CA GLY A 153 -11.48 4.65 6.91
C GLY A 153 -12.69 5.06 6.07
N GLN A 154 -13.09 4.23 5.10
CA GLN A 154 -14.16 4.55 4.14
C GLN A 154 -15.26 3.49 4.17
N PRO A 155 -16.35 3.69 4.95
CA PRO A 155 -17.43 2.70 5.13
C PRO A 155 -18.03 2.18 3.82
N LYS A 156 -18.16 3.05 2.81
CA LYS A 156 -18.63 2.69 1.46
C LYS A 156 -17.86 1.53 0.80
N TYR A 157 -16.63 1.25 1.23
CA TYR A 157 -15.80 0.16 0.69
C TYR A 157 -15.79 -1.09 1.57
N SER A 158 -16.21 -1.01 2.83
CA SER A 158 -16.20 -2.14 3.77
C SER A 158 -17.59 -2.69 4.10
N ASP A 159 -18.65 -1.98 3.72
CA ASP A 159 -20.04 -2.44 3.90
C ASP A 159 -20.46 -3.48 2.85
N GLY A 160 -21.35 -4.40 3.25
CA GLY A 160 -21.94 -5.40 2.34
C GLY A 160 -21.20 -6.75 2.24
N PHE A 161 -20.11 -6.97 3.00
CA PHE A 161 -19.28 -8.18 2.92
C PHE A 161 -19.41 -9.14 4.12
N GLY A 162 -20.49 -9.02 4.91
CA GLY A 162 -20.71 -9.82 6.12
C GLY A 162 -20.02 -9.25 7.38
N PRO A 163 -19.85 -10.07 8.43
CA PRO A 163 -19.21 -9.63 9.67
C PRO A 163 -17.75 -9.22 9.44
N LYS A 164 -17.44 -7.96 9.75
CA LYS A 164 -16.09 -7.41 9.61
C LYS A 164 -15.17 -7.90 10.76
N PRO A 165 -13.86 -8.08 10.54
CA PRO A 165 -12.89 -8.25 11.62
C PRO A 165 -13.04 -7.11 12.64
N ALA A 166 -13.23 -7.47 13.91
CA ALA A 166 -13.55 -6.51 14.96
C ALA A 166 -12.29 -5.82 15.55
N ASP A 167 -12.53 -5.00 16.59
CA ASP A 167 -11.53 -4.23 17.34
C ASP A 167 -10.70 -3.29 16.46
N ILE A 168 -11.40 -2.58 15.57
CA ILE A 168 -10.87 -1.48 14.78
C ILE A 168 -11.65 -0.22 15.14
N ILE A 169 -10.94 0.84 15.49
CA ILE A 169 -11.51 2.12 15.91
C ILE A 169 -11.00 3.18 14.95
N HIS A 170 -11.92 3.96 14.38
CA HIS A 170 -11.57 5.06 13.49
C HIS A 170 -11.72 6.41 14.21
N VAL A 171 -10.71 7.27 14.04
CA VAL A 171 -10.73 8.66 14.50
C VAL A 171 -10.35 9.61 13.36
N PRO A 172 -10.61 10.93 13.45
CA PRO A 172 -10.18 11.87 12.43
C PRO A 172 -8.66 11.89 12.25
N PHE A 173 -8.19 11.90 11.01
CA PHE A 173 -6.77 12.13 10.69
C PHE A 173 -6.33 13.51 11.17
N ASN A 174 -5.09 13.63 11.65
CA ASN A 174 -4.55 14.83 12.32
C ASN A 174 -5.22 15.25 13.64
N ASP A 175 -6.13 14.45 14.22
CA ASP A 175 -6.67 14.68 15.56
C ASP A 175 -5.98 13.78 16.61
N LEU A 176 -4.86 14.27 17.14
CA LEU A 176 -4.10 13.55 18.18
C LEU A 176 -4.91 13.39 19.49
N HIS A 177 -5.82 14.31 19.79
CA HIS A 177 -6.64 14.22 21.00
C HIS A 177 -7.61 13.03 20.91
N ALA A 178 -8.25 12.85 19.75
CA ALA A 178 -9.11 11.70 19.51
C ALA A 178 -8.36 10.37 19.63
N VAL A 179 -7.12 10.29 19.12
CA VAL A 179 -6.27 9.10 19.28
C VAL A 179 -6.00 8.82 20.76
N LYS A 180 -5.56 9.84 21.51
CA LYS A 180 -5.29 9.71 22.96
C LYS A 180 -6.53 9.26 23.74
N ALA A 181 -7.73 9.64 23.31
CA ALA A 181 -8.97 9.28 23.99
C ALA A 181 -9.35 7.80 23.82
N VAL A 182 -8.89 7.13 22.76
CA VAL A 182 -9.28 5.74 22.44
C VAL A 182 -8.18 4.71 22.66
N MET A 183 -6.92 5.15 22.73
CA MET A 183 -5.79 4.28 23.04
C MET A 183 -5.78 3.88 24.53
N ASP A 184 -5.45 2.62 24.77
CA ASP A 184 -5.29 2.03 26.09
C ASP A 184 -4.38 0.80 26.03
N ASP A 185 -4.25 0.11 27.17
CA ASP A 185 -3.38 -1.07 27.29
C ASP A 185 -3.86 -2.28 26.45
N HIS A 186 -5.09 -2.23 25.93
CA HIS A 186 -5.64 -3.23 25.00
C HIS A 186 -5.42 -2.85 23.53
N THR A 187 -4.71 -1.75 23.24
CA THR A 187 -4.38 -1.31 21.89
C THR A 187 -3.11 -1.97 21.36
N CYS A 188 -3.18 -2.70 20.26
CA CYS A 188 -2.01 -3.35 19.65
C CYS A 188 -1.30 -2.48 18.62
N ALA A 189 -2.02 -1.60 17.92
CA ALA A 189 -1.44 -0.82 16.84
C ALA A 189 -2.17 0.50 16.58
N VAL A 190 -1.41 1.46 16.05
CA VAL A 190 -1.92 2.60 15.31
C VAL A 190 -1.48 2.43 13.85
N VAL A 191 -2.42 2.45 12.91
CA VAL A 191 -2.15 2.32 11.47
C VAL A 191 -2.43 3.67 10.81
N VAL A 192 -1.44 4.23 10.14
CA VAL A 192 -1.53 5.57 9.55
C VAL A 192 -0.78 5.67 8.23
N GLU A 193 -1.35 6.40 7.28
CA GLU A 193 -0.63 6.88 6.10
C GLU A 193 0.07 8.21 6.48
N PRO A 194 1.40 8.36 6.32
CA PRO A 194 2.06 9.65 6.58
C PRO A 194 1.50 10.80 5.73
N ILE A 195 1.00 10.46 4.54
CA ILE A 195 0.17 11.33 3.69
C ILE A 195 -0.99 10.48 3.17
N GLN A 196 -2.22 10.83 3.54
CA GLN A 196 -3.40 10.15 3.02
C GLN A 196 -3.60 10.51 1.55
N GLY A 197 -3.29 9.57 0.66
CA GLY A 197 -3.38 9.76 -0.78
C GLY A 197 -4.83 9.85 -1.27
N GLU A 198 -5.54 8.73 -1.13
CA GLU A 198 -6.97 8.61 -1.49
C GLU A 198 -7.87 9.53 -0.66
N GLY A 199 -7.43 9.92 0.54
CA GLY A 199 -8.11 10.84 1.44
C GLY A 199 -8.01 12.32 1.04
N GLY A 200 -7.50 12.63 -0.16
CA GLY A 200 -7.40 13.99 -0.68
C GLY A 200 -6.01 14.62 -0.58
N VAL A 201 -4.96 13.79 -0.57
CA VAL A 201 -3.55 14.23 -0.47
C VAL A 201 -3.32 15.08 0.80
N MET A 202 -3.73 14.52 1.94
CA MET A 202 -3.65 15.18 3.24
C MET A 202 -2.40 14.70 3.99
N ALA A 203 -1.42 15.58 4.18
CA ALA A 203 -0.21 15.28 4.95
C ALA A 203 -0.48 15.29 6.47
N ALA A 204 0.17 14.37 7.18
CA ALA A 204 0.23 14.44 8.64
C ALA A 204 0.93 15.73 9.09
N THR A 205 0.48 16.31 10.20
CA THR A 205 1.27 17.36 10.87
C THR A 205 2.42 16.71 11.65
N PRO A 206 3.59 17.37 11.79
CA PRO A 206 4.70 16.84 12.57
C PRO A 206 4.29 16.50 14.01
N GLU A 207 3.50 17.37 14.65
CA GLU A 207 3.02 17.17 16.03
C GLU A 207 2.12 15.94 16.15
N PHE A 208 1.24 15.73 15.16
CA PHE A 208 0.38 14.55 15.13
C PHE A 208 1.22 13.28 15.01
N LEU A 209 2.13 13.20 14.04
CA LEU A 209 2.88 11.98 13.76
C LEU A 209 3.86 11.63 14.90
N GLN A 210 4.51 12.63 15.50
CA GLN A 210 5.31 12.45 16.71
C GLN A 210 4.43 12.03 17.89
N GLY A 211 3.24 12.62 18.05
CA GLY A 211 2.31 12.23 19.09
C GLY A 211 1.83 10.77 18.98
N LEU A 212 1.67 10.25 17.76
CA LEU A 212 1.35 8.84 17.55
C LEU A 212 2.49 7.93 18.03
N ARG A 213 3.75 8.29 17.76
CA ARG A 213 4.93 7.58 18.26
C ARG A 213 4.94 7.54 19.78
N ASP A 214 4.78 8.70 20.42
CA ASP A 214 4.81 8.82 21.88
C ASP A 214 3.68 8.00 22.54
N LEU A 215 2.48 8.02 21.97
CA LEU A 215 1.35 7.22 22.46
C LEU A 215 1.55 5.72 22.24
N CYS A 216 2.11 5.32 21.09
CA CYS A 216 2.49 3.94 20.83
C CYS A 216 3.53 3.44 21.84
N ASP A 217 4.53 4.25 22.19
CA ASP A 217 5.51 3.95 23.22
C ASP A 217 4.86 3.81 24.60
N GLN A 218 4.02 4.77 24.98
CA GLN A 218 3.32 4.77 26.26
C GLN A 218 2.45 3.52 26.44
N HIS A 219 1.70 3.12 25.41
CA HIS A 219 0.75 2.01 25.49
C HIS A 219 1.33 0.68 25.00
N GLN A 220 2.63 0.61 24.69
CA GLN A 220 3.28 -0.58 24.13
C GLN A 220 2.54 -1.12 22.90
N ALA A 221 2.08 -0.21 22.03
CA ALA A 221 1.46 -0.50 20.75
C ALA A 221 2.49 -0.31 19.63
N LEU A 222 2.32 -0.99 18.50
CA LEU A 222 3.16 -0.77 17.32
C LEU A 222 2.62 0.37 16.48
N LEU A 223 3.49 1.30 16.06
CA LEU A 223 3.17 2.29 15.05
C LEU A 223 3.41 1.68 13.67
N VAL A 224 2.38 1.65 12.83
CA VAL A 224 2.42 1.07 11.48
C VAL A 224 2.21 2.18 10.46
N PHE A 225 3.26 2.52 9.71
CA PHE A 225 3.17 3.42 8.57
C PHE A 225 2.82 2.65 7.29
N ASP A 226 1.66 2.98 6.72
CA ASP A 226 1.32 2.60 5.35
C ASP A 226 1.98 3.60 4.39
N GLU A 227 3.14 3.20 3.86
CA GLU A 227 3.89 3.95 2.87
C GLU A 227 3.75 3.36 1.46
N VAL A 228 2.66 2.61 1.19
CA VAL A 228 2.41 2.03 -0.14
C VAL A 228 2.38 3.11 -1.23
N GLN A 229 1.80 4.27 -0.94
CA GLN A 229 1.72 5.38 -1.88
C GLN A 229 2.80 6.45 -1.67
N SER A 230 3.13 6.78 -0.42
CA SER A 230 4.09 7.84 -0.05
C SER A 230 5.56 7.41 -0.04
N GLY A 231 5.83 6.10 -0.06
CA GLY A 231 7.18 5.56 0.03
C GLY A 231 7.93 5.53 -1.30
N MET A 232 9.08 4.84 -1.27
CA MET A 232 9.96 4.60 -2.42
C MET A 232 10.30 5.86 -3.24
N GLY A 233 10.58 6.97 -2.55
CA GLY A 233 11.02 8.22 -3.18
C GLY A 233 9.91 9.21 -3.53
N ARG A 234 8.62 8.88 -3.30
CA ARG A 234 7.49 9.72 -3.73
C ARG A 234 7.52 11.14 -3.16
N THR A 235 7.97 11.29 -1.91
CA THR A 235 8.01 12.58 -1.20
C THR A 235 9.31 13.36 -1.42
N GLY A 236 10.30 12.78 -2.11
CA GLY A 236 11.66 13.32 -2.23
C GLY A 236 12.67 12.68 -1.28
N ASP A 237 12.19 12.07 -0.19
CA ASP A 237 12.95 11.14 0.66
C ASP A 237 12.59 9.69 0.30
N LEU A 238 13.45 8.72 0.65
CA LEU A 238 13.19 7.30 0.30
C LEU A 238 11.86 6.82 0.90
N PHE A 239 11.53 7.25 2.11
CA PHE A 239 10.25 7.03 2.76
C PHE A 239 9.84 8.31 3.51
N ALA A 240 8.55 8.59 3.60
CA ALA A 240 8.04 9.81 4.24
C ALA A 240 8.41 9.88 5.72
N TYR A 241 8.53 8.74 6.42
CA TYR A 241 8.98 8.74 7.81
C TYR A 241 10.33 9.42 8.02
N MET A 242 11.23 9.38 7.01
CA MET A 242 12.53 10.04 7.07
C MET A 242 12.40 11.55 7.08
N HIS A 243 11.46 12.09 6.30
CA HIS A 243 11.14 13.51 6.27
C HIS A 243 10.66 14.00 7.64
N TYR A 244 9.79 13.23 8.29
CA TYR A 244 9.26 13.56 9.61
C TYR A 244 10.25 13.27 10.76
N GLY A 245 11.24 12.40 10.55
CA GLY A 245 12.15 11.95 11.61
C GLY A 245 11.47 11.09 12.67
N VAL A 246 10.41 10.35 12.30
CA VAL A 246 9.62 9.51 13.21
C VAL A 246 9.73 8.04 12.78
N THR A 247 10.00 7.12 13.71
CA THR A 247 10.09 5.66 13.48
C THR A 247 9.40 4.87 14.58
#